data_AF-A0A5U9VFV9-F1
#
_entry.id   AF-A0A5U9VFV9-F1
#
_cell.length_a   1.000
_cell.length_b   1.000
_cell.length_c   1.000
_cell.angle_alpha   90.00
_cell.angle_beta   90.00
_cell.angle_gamma   90.00
#
_symmetry.space_group_name_H-M   'P 1'
#
loop_
_entity.id
_entity.type
_entity.pdbx_description
1 polymer ?
#
loop_
_entity_poly.entity_id
_entity_poly.type
_entity_poly.pdbx_seq_one_letter_code
_entity_poly.pdbx_strand_id
1 'polypeptide(L)'
;MAKPAGKSPSASRAAKILKALSGRTNTGMSAGEIADATCIPKTRMSELLDALIEEGLVIEVFTTDGESTQRYAHSTALLQMAYDCMKEDALIKHRLEHKQKLLMKGTGK
;
A
#
# COMPACT_ATOMS: atom_id res chain seq x y z
N MET A 1 23.07 -22.50 -10.27
CA MET A 1 22.58 -21.15 -10.64
C MET A 1 22.84 -20.21 -9.48
N ALA A 2 23.57 -19.13 -9.68
CA ALA A 2 23.91 -18.17 -8.62
C ALA A 2 22.65 -17.41 -8.16
N LYS A 3 22.41 -17.36 -6.84
CA LYS A 3 21.33 -16.55 -6.26
C LYS A 3 21.60 -15.08 -6.58
N PRO A 4 20.68 -14.34 -7.22
CA PRO A 4 20.91 -12.92 -7.51
C PRO A 4 21.08 -12.19 -6.16
N ALA A 5 22.27 -11.64 -5.94
CA ALA A 5 22.57 -10.85 -4.76
C ALA A 5 21.59 -9.65 -4.69
N GLY A 6 20.94 -9.47 -3.54
CA GLY A 6 20.08 -8.30 -3.27
C GLY A 6 18.56 -8.51 -3.35
N LYS A 7 18.04 -9.66 -3.80
CA LYS A 7 16.58 -9.91 -3.77
C LYS A 7 16.18 -10.60 -2.46
N SER A 8 15.55 -9.86 -1.55
CA SER A 8 14.87 -10.43 -0.38
C SER A 8 13.53 -11.03 -0.80
N PRO A 9 13.36 -12.37 -0.76
CA PRO A 9 12.11 -13.01 -1.15
C PRO A 9 10.95 -12.65 -0.23
N SER A 10 11.22 -12.38 1.05
CA SER A 10 10.21 -11.93 2.02
C SER A 10 9.72 -10.52 1.68
N ALA A 11 10.63 -9.58 1.46
CA ALA A 11 10.26 -8.21 1.06
C ALA A 11 9.47 -8.19 -0.25
N SER A 12 9.87 -9.01 -1.22
CA SER A 12 9.12 -9.14 -2.49
C SER A 12 7.70 -9.69 -2.28
N ARG A 13 7.51 -10.65 -1.36
CA ARG A 13 6.19 -11.21 -1.04
C ARG A 13 5.31 -10.20 -0.30
N ALA A 14 5.86 -9.51 0.71
CA ALA A 14 5.18 -8.43 1.41
C ALA A 14 4.69 -7.35 0.44
N ALA A 15 5.56 -6.88 -0.45
CA ALA A 15 5.20 -5.90 -1.47
C ALA A 15 4.10 -6.41 -2.44
N LYS A 16 4.07 -7.71 -2.77
CA LYS A 16 2.99 -8.28 -3.59
C LYS A 16 1.66 -8.29 -2.85
N ILE A 17 1.65 -8.65 -1.56
CA ILE A 17 0.43 -8.63 -0.73
C ILE A 17 -0.12 -7.21 -0.64
N LEU A 18 0.74 -6.23 -0.32
CA LEU A 18 0.33 -4.82 -0.26
C LEU A 18 -0.25 -4.33 -1.60
N LYS A 19 0.31 -4.75 -2.74
CA LYS A 19 -0.26 -4.43 -4.06
C LYS A 19 -1.61 -5.10 -4.30
N ALA A 20 -1.77 -6.36 -3.89
CA ALA A 20 -3.03 -7.10 -4.08
C ALA A 20 -4.19 -6.47 -3.30
N LEU A 21 -3.92 -5.89 -2.13
CA LEU A 21 -4.91 -5.20 -1.30
C LEU A 21 -5.30 -3.80 -1.81
N SER A 22 -4.65 -3.29 -2.87
CA SER A 22 -4.93 -1.97 -3.43
C SER A 22 -6.41 -1.83 -3.84
N GLY A 23 -7.05 -0.74 -3.40
CA GLY A 23 -8.46 -0.48 -3.66
C GLY A 23 -9.44 -1.31 -2.83
N ARG A 24 -8.95 -2.16 -1.91
CA ARG A 24 -9.78 -3.01 -1.03
C ARG A 24 -9.66 -2.63 0.44
N THR A 25 -9.57 -1.34 0.72
CA THR A 25 -9.43 -0.76 2.06
C THR A 25 -10.62 -1.00 2.98
N ASN A 26 -11.83 -1.11 2.43
CA ASN A 26 -13.06 -1.28 3.22
C ASN A 26 -13.64 -2.70 3.17
N THR A 27 -13.38 -3.44 2.10
CA THR A 27 -13.96 -4.78 1.87
C THR A 27 -12.98 -5.91 2.14
N GLY A 28 -11.68 -5.62 2.08
CA GLY A 28 -10.60 -6.57 2.30
C GLY A 28 -10.58 -7.77 1.35
N MET A 29 -9.62 -8.65 1.60
CA MET A 29 -9.46 -9.95 0.95
C MET A 29 -9.21 -11.02 1.99
N SER A 30 -9.77 -12.21 1.80
CA SER A 30 -9.38 -13.39 2.58
C SER A 30 -7.94 -13.81 2.26
N ALA A 31 -7.29 -14.53 3.18
CA ALA A 31 -5.95 -15.08 2.95
C ALA A 31 -5.88 -15.98 1.68
N GLY A 32 -6.98 -16.66 1.36
CA GLY A 32 -7.10 -17.46 0.13
C GLY A 32 -7.06 -16.62 -1.13
N GLU A 33 -7.87 -15.56 -1.19
CA GLU A 33 -7.89 -14.63 -2.33
C GLU A 33 -6.53 -13.94 -2.51
N ILE A 34 -5.84 -13.59 -1.41
CA ILE A 34 -4.51 -12.98 -1.47
C ILE A 34 -3.48 -13.98 -2.02
N ALA A 35 -3.53 -15.24 -1.58
CA ALA A 35 -2.63 -16.29 -2.05
C ALA A 35 -2.77 -16.50 -3.56
N ASP A 36 -4.01 -16.58 -4.04
CA ASP A 36 -4.33 -16.79 -5.44
C ASP A 36 -3.91 -15.57 -6.28
N ALA A 37 -4.16 -14.34 -5.81
CA ALA A 37 -3.76 -13.11 -6.50
C ALA A 37 -2.25 -12.87 -6.57
N THR A 38 -1.49 -13.39 -5.60
CA THR A 38 -0.03 -13.14 -5.47
C THR A 38 0.84 -14.32 -5.91
N CYS A 39 0.22 -15.47 -6.19
CA CYS A 39 0.87 -16.78 -6.38
C CYS A 39 1.79 -17.15 -5.20
N ILE A 40 1.44 -16.74 -3.98
CA ILE A 40 2.16 -17.07 -2.76
C ILE A 40 1.51 -18.33 -2.15
N PRO A 41 2.29 -19.36 -1.75
CA PRO A 41 1.72 -20.53 -1.10
C PRO A 41 0.90 -20.17 0.14
N LYS A 42 -0.30 -20.75 0.26
CA LYS A 42 -1.21 -20.53 1.42
C LYS A 42 -0.51 -20.83 2.76
N THR A 43 0.40 -21.79 2.79
CA THR A 43 1.21 -22.15 3.97
C THR A 43 2.11 -21.03 4.49
N ARG A 44 2.41 -20.01 3.68
CA ARG A 44 3.21 -18.84 4.09
C ARG A 44 2.36 -17.61 4.40
N MET A 45 1.05 -17.68 4.21
CA MET A 45 0.21 -16.49 4.22
C MET A 45 0.01 -15.95 5.64
N SER A 46 -0.19 -16.82 6.65
CA SER A 46 -0.30 -16.40 8.06
C SER A 46 0.91 -15.58 8.47
N GLU A 47 2.12 -16.16 8.41
CA GLU A 47 3.37 -15.49 8.79
C GLU A 47 3.56 -14.13 8.09
N LEU A 48 3.22 -14.04 6.80
CA LEU A 48 3.37 -12.79 6.04
C LEU A 48 2.31 -11.75 6.43
N LEU A 49 1.07 -12.16 6.69
CA LEU A 49 0.01 -11.27 7.11
C LEU A 49 0.21 -10.80 8.55
N ASP A 50 0.61 -11.71 9.45
CA ASP A 50 0.94 -11.42 10.85
C ASP A 50 2.05 -10.36 10.91
N ALA A 51 3.13 -10.53 10.14
CA ALA A 51 4.20 -9.54 10.04
C ALA A 51 3.72 -8.18 9.49
N LEU A 52 2.82 -8.18 8.50
CA LEU A 52 2.27 -6.93 7.95
C LEU A 52 1.29 -6.23 8.90
N ILE A 53 0.60 -6.99 9.74
CA ILE A 53 -0.26 -6.47 10.81
C ILE A 53 0.58 -5.89 11.93
N GLU A 54 1.63 -6.58 12.36
CA GLU A 54 2.56 -6.12 13.39
C GLU A 54 3.24 -4.80 13.01
N GLU A 55 3.67 -4.67 11.75
CA GLU A 55 4.23 -3.43 11.19
C GLU A 55 3.18 -2.35 10.91
N GLY A 56 1.90 -2.61 11.22
CA GLY A 56 0.81 -1.65 11.06
C GLY A 56 0.53 -1.28 9.60
N LEU A 57 0.83 -2.15 8.64
CA LEU A 57 0.60 -1.93 7.20
C LEU A 57 -0.71 -2.56 6.72
N VAL A 58 -1.16 -3.61 7.41
CA VAL A 58 -2.40 -4.35 7.14
C VAL A 58 -3.23 -4.41 8.42
N ILE A 59 -4.54 -4.46 8.27
CA ILE A 59 -5.49 -4.69 9.36
C ILE A 59 -6.44 -5.83 9.00
N GLU A 60 -7.00 -6.44 10.03
CA GLU A 60 -8.11 -7.37 9.90
C GLU A 60 -9.44 -6.61 9.85
N VAL A 61 -10.30 -7.03 8.93
CA VAL A 61 -11.65 -6.51 8.75
C VAL A 61 -12.63 -7.65 8.98
N PHE A 62 -13.51 -7.48 9.95
CA PHE A 62 -14.61 -8.41 10.19
C PHE A 62 -15.81 -7.97 9.35
N THR A 63 -16.29 -8.86 8.47
CA THR A 63 -17.54 -8.65 7.75
C THR A 63 -18.71 -9.07 8.63
N THR A 64 -19.75 -8.24 8.70
CA THR A 64 -20.99 -8.51 9.45
C THR A 64 -21.84 -9.64 8.87
N ASP A 65 -21.50 -10.12 7.68
CA ASP A 65 -22.36 -11.01 6.89
C ASP A 65 -22.13 -12.49 7.18
N GLY A 66 -22.29 -12.95 8.43
CA GLY A 66 -22.44 -14.37 8.80
C GLY A 66 -21.31 -15.35 8.43
N GLU A 67 -20.36 -14.95 7.59
CA GLU A 67 -19.18 -15.68 7.18
C GLU A 67 -18.08 -15.32 8.17
N SER A 68 -17.64 -16.32 8.93
CA SER A 68 -16.54 -16.25 9.89
C SER A 68 -15.17 -16.01 9.25
N THR A 69 -15.10 -15.62 7.97
CA THR A 69 -13.86 -15.58 7.22
C THR A 69 -13.17 -14.25 7.44
N GLN A 70 -12.08 -14.28 8.19
CA GLN A 70 -11.17 -13.16 8.41
C GLN A 70 -10.72 -12.56 7.07
N ARG A 71 -10.91 -11.25 6.92
CA ARG A 71 -10.46 -10.49 5.74
C ARG A 71 -9.39 -9.50 6.15
N TYR A 72 -8.52 -9.16 5.21
CA TYR A 72 -7.39 -8.26 5.42
C TYR A 72 -7.48 -7.07 4.47
N ALA A 73 -7.18 -5.87 4.97
CA ALA A 73 -7.17 -4.63 4.20
C ALA A 73 -5.95 -3.79 4.56
N HIS A 74 -5.65 -2.74 3.78
CA HIS A 74 -4.65 -1.76 4.17
C HIS A 74 -5.04 -1.07 5.47
N SER A 75 -4.06 -0.86 6.34
CA SER A 75 -4.25 -0.07 7.55
C SER A 75 -4.49 1.40 7.23
N THR A 76 -5.14 2.11 8.16
CA THR A 76 -5.26 3.57 8.10
C THR A 76 -3.90 4.26 8.14
N ALA A 77 -2.92 3.69 8.85
CA ALA A 77 -1.56 4.22 8.92
C ALA A 77 -0.87 4.21 7.54
N LEU A 78 -1.00 3.11 6.78
CA LEU A 78 -0.47 3.03 5.41
C LEU A 78 -1.14 4.05 4.48
N LEU A 79 -2.46 4.26 4.62
CA LEU A 79 -3.18 5.26 3.85
C LEU A 79 -2.76 6.69 4.22
N GLN A 80 -2.48 6.95 5.49
CA GLN A 80 -1.97 8.24 5.95
C GLN A 80 -0.60 8.55 5.33
N MET A 81 0.31 7.57 5.29
CA MET A 81 1.60 7.72 4.62
C MET A 81 1.42 8.08 3.13
N ALA A 82 0.50 7.40 2.43
CA ALA A 82 0.19 7.72 1.05
C ALA A 82 -0.37 9.15 0.89
N TYR A 83 -1.28 9.55 1.78
CA TYR A 83 -1.86 10.90 1.78
C TYR A 83 -0.80 11.99 2.04
N ASP A 84 0.14 11.75 2.96
CA ASP A 84 1.20 12.70 3.28
C ASP A 84 2.14 12.91 2.09
N CYS A 85 2.48 11.86 1.35
CA CYS A 85 3.22 11.97 0.08
C CYS A 85 2.46 12.82 -0.95
N MET A 86 1.14 12.59 -1.11
CA MET A 86 0.31 13.39 -2.03
C MET A 86 0.26 14.87 -1.61
N LYS A 87 0.25 15.15 -0.31
CA LYS A 87 0.27 16.51 0.24
C LYS A 87 1.59 17.23 -0.05
N GLU A 88 2.72 16.54 0.04
CA GLU A 88 4.03 17.09 -0.33
C GLU A 88 4.08 17.46 -1.82
N ASP A 89 3.60 16.58 -2.70
CA ASP A 89 3.51 16.84 -4.14
C ASP A 89 2.63 18.07 -4.46
N ALA A 90 1.50 18.22 -3.76
CA ALA A 90 0.63 19.38 -3.91
C ALA A 90 1.33 20.68 -3.51
N LEU A 91 2.13 20.66 -2.44
CA LEU A 91 2.90 21.81 -1.98
C LEU A 91 4.00 22.20 -2.99
N ILE A 92 4.66 21.21 -3.61
CA ILE A 92 5.64 21.46 -4.68
C ILE A 92 4.98 22.10 -5.89
N LYS A 93 3.83 21.59 -6.33
CA LYS A 93 3.04 22.16 -7.43
C LYS A 93 2.65 23.62 -7.14
N HIS A 94 2.14 23.89 -5.95
CA HIS A 94 1.79 25.25 -5.53
C HIS A 94 2.99 26.22 -5.57
N ARG A 95 4.17 25.76 -5.09
CA ARG A 95 5.41 26.55 -5.16
C ARG A 95 5.84 26.85 -6.60
N LEU A 96 5.68 25.88 -7.51
CA LEU A 96 6.00 26.04 -8.92
C LEU A 96 5.07 27.05 -9.60
N GLU A 97 3.76 26.93 -9.39
CA GLU A 97 2.75 27.86 -9.93
C GLU A 97 2.99 29.29 -9.43
N HIS A 98 3.35 29.46 -8.16
CA HIS A 98 3.69 30.77 -7.61
C HIS A 98 4.91 31.39 -8.31
N LYS A 99 5.98 30.61 -8.54
CA LYS A 99 7.15 31.07 -9.30
C LYS A 99 6.80 31.46 -10.74
N GLN A 100 5.99 30.65 -11.43
CA GLN A 100 5.53 30.96 -12.79
C GLN A 100 4.73 32.26 -12.87
N LYS A 101 3.81 32.49 -11.92
CA LYS A 101 3.04 33.74 -11.83
C LYS A 101 3.94 34.96 -11.64
N LEU A 102 5.01 34.85 -10.85
CA LEU A 102 5.97 35.94 -10.66
C LEU A 102 6.75 36.25 -11.95
N LEU A 103 7.21 35.22 -12.66
CA LEU A 103 7.92 35.39 -13.94
C LEU A 103 7.05 36.07 -15.00
N MET A 104 5.80 35.62 -15.16
CA MET A 104 4.86 36.20 -16.14
C MET A 104 4.50 37.67 -15.82
N LYS A 105 4.46 38.04 -14.53
CA LYS A 105 4.29 39.45 -14.11
C LYS A 105 5.53 40.30 -14.38
N GLY A 106 6.73 39.70 -14.34
CA GLY A 106 8.00 40.39 -14.59
C GLY A 106 8.30 40.65 -16.07
N THR A 107 7.74 39.85 -16.98
CA THR A 107 7.91 39.98 -18.45
C THR A 107 6.94 40.95 -19.12
N GLY A 108 6.05 41.61 -18.36
CA GLY A 108 5.05 42.55 -18.88
C GLY A 108 5.44 44.03 -18.80
N LYS A 109 6.75 44.36 -18.71
CA LYS A 109 7.28 45.72 -18.72
C LYS A 109 8.28 45.90 -19.85
#